data_AF-A0A821ASU5-F1
#
_entry.id   AF-A0A821ASU5-F1
#
_cell.length_a   1.000
_cell.length_b   1.000
_cell.length_c   1.000
_cell.angle_alpha   90.00
_cell.angle_beta   90.00
_cell.angle_gamma   90.00
#
_symmetry.space_group_name_H-M   'P 1'
#
loop_
_entity.id
_entity.type
_entity.pdbx_description
1 polymer ?
#
loop_
_entity_poly.entity_id
_entity_poly.type
_entity_poly.pdbx_seq_one_letter_code
_entity_poly.pdbx_strand_id
1 'polypeptide(L)'
;HPAVNHVKESIAVPIIPARDTPVDLHIQVFVGFKSSTLFHVFELTRPLPMFSMYMMIENAPDQEPKGFVTFYLNERIPRALAWINHNFLLAQEYAPTAPSLYVTFLAIRNDTRLIIKMQNNGQITIQTDDMELAGNVIQSMCKFLNIDDLQTTGDFPHELEILQKLFSEIEEYQIARQRISSDMAEHSNIIRSFLIRAEDARLLGDISCMKRNYIDLLNLNRDLIHGYKIRCTNHEELMKKLRYLNQMVQKAGNLRFGKYKTIAINQCRAAIKANNAQLLIKTIKTGSV
;
A
#
# COMPACT_ATOMS: atom_id res chain seq x y z
N HIS A 1 -16.06 18.42 23.95
CA HIS A 1 -16.53 18.90 25.27
C HIS A 1 -18.01 19.25 25.15
N PRO A 2 -18.91 18.63 25.92
CA PRO A 2 -20.34 18.94 25.86
C PRO A 2 -20.60 20.38 26.33
N ALA A 3 -21.60 21.05 25.74
CA ALA A 3 -22.09 22.32 26.27
C ALA A 3 -22.79 22.10 27.61
N VAL A 4 -22.88 23.14 28.46
CA VAL A 4 -23.48 23.07 29.80
C VAL A 4 -24.92 22.50 29.76
N ASN A 5 -25.67 22.83 28.71
CA ASN A 5 -27.05 22.36 28.50
C ASN A 5 -27.14 20.89 28.06
N HIS A 6 -26.02 20.28 27.66
CA HIS A 6 -25.92 18.91 27.16
C HIS A 6 -25.11 17.98 28.09
N VAL A 7 -24.79 18.43 29.31
CA VAL A 7 -24.14 17.60 30.33
C VAL A 7 -25.10 16.50 30.78
N LYS A 8 -24.67 15.25 30.62
CA LYS A 8 -25.39 14.02 30.97
C LYS A 8 -24.48 13.09 31.78
N GLU A 9 -25.08 12.05 32.35
CA GLU A 9 -24.37 11.00 33.10
C GLU A 9 -23.52 10.10 32.21
N SER A 10 -23.79 10.07 30.90
CA SER A 10 -23.01 9.33 29.91
C SER A 10 -22.61 10.21 28.73
N ILE A 11 -21.40 9.99 28.22
CA ILE A 11 -20.87 10.64 27.02
C ILE A 11 -20.35 9.57 26.06
N ALA A 12 -20.74 9.66 24.80
CA ALA A 12 -20.21 8.83 23.73
C ALA A 12 -19.20 9.67 22.93
N VAL A 13 -17.97 9.16 22.80
CA VAL A 13 -16.92 9.78 22.00
C VAL A 13 -16.63 8.86 20.81
N PRO A 14 -16.90 9.28 19.57
CA PRO A 14 -16.57 8.49 18.40
C PRO A 14 -15.04 8.44 18.22
N ILE A 15 -14.50 7.25 18.01
CA ILE A 15 -13.08 7.03 17.74
C ILE A 15 -12.96 6.39 16.37
N ILE A 16 -12.14 6.97 15.50
CA ILE A 16 -11.96 6.52 14.11
C ILE A 16 -10.45 6.43 13.85
N PRO A 17 -9.77 5.33 14.25
CA PRO A 17 -8.36 5.14 13.98
C PRO A 17 -8.11 5.06 12.47
N ALA A 18 -7.09 5.77 11.98
CA ALA A 18 -6.74 5.80 10.56
C ALA A 18 -6.05 4.53 10.05
N ARG A 19 -5.47 3.72 10.96
CA ARG A 19 -4.72 2.50 10.64
C ARG A 19 -5.09 1.37 11.59
N ASP A 20 -4.82 0.14 11.16
CA ASP A 20 -5.02 -1.07 11.95
C ASP A 20 -3.81 -1.34 12.82
N THR A 21 -3.73 -0.58 13.92
CA THR A 21 -2.67 -0.71 14.92
C THR A 21 -3.31 -0.76 16.29
N PRO A 22 -2.84 -1.61 17.21
CA PRO A 22 -3.30 -1.57 18.59
C PRO A 22 -2.88 -0.25 19.22
N VAL A 23 -3.80 0.40 19.94
CA VAL A 23 -3.57 1.70 20.59
C VAL A 23 -4.14 1.66 22.00
N ASP A 24 -3.39 2.17 22.98
CA ASP A 24 -3.91 2.35 24.33
C ASP A 24 -4.57 3.71 24.47
N LEU A 25 -5.85 3.70 24.82
CA LEU A 25 -6.63 4.90 25.09
C LEU A 25 -6.47 5.26 26.56
N HIS A 26 -5.71 6.31 26.84
CA HIS A 26 -5.65 6.93 28.16
C HIS A 26 -6.76 7.98 28.26
N ILE A 27 -7.78 7.67 29.06
CA ILE A 27 -9.00 8.44 29.19
C ILE A 27 -8.98 9.11 30.56
N GLN A 28 -9.01 10.44 30.58
CA GLN A 28 -9.24 11.23 31.78
C GLN A 28 -10.66 11.82 31.72
N VAL A 29 -11.52 11.38 32.64
CA VAL A 29 -12.92 11.80 32.71
C VAL A 29 -13.10 12.74 33.89
N PHE A 30 -13.61 13.94 33.63
CA PHE A 30 -13.95 14.90 34.66
C PHE A 30 -15.39 14.69 35.10
N VAL A 31 -15.57 14.33 36.36
CA VAL A 31 -16.87 14.03 36.96
C VAL A 31 -17.17 15.07 38.03
N GLY A 32 -18.35 15.69 37.93
CA GLY A 32 -18.82 16.67 38.90
C GLY A 32 -20.24 17.15 38.58
N PHE A 33 -20.81 17.95 39.48
CA PHE A 33 -22.14 18.53 39.30
C PHE A 33 -22.12 19.71 38.31
N LYS A 34 -23.28 20.00 37.69
CA LYS A 34 -23.40 21.03 36.62
C LYS A 34 -22.90 22.43 37.02
N SER A 35 -22.99 22.78 38.30
CA SER A 35 -22.57 24.07 38.86
C SER A 35 -21.27 24.00 39.66
N SER A 36 -20.56 22.88 39.62
CA SER A 36 -19.31 22.72 40.38
C SER A 36 -18.15 23.44 39.69
N THR A 37 -17.29 24.06 40.48
CA THR A 37 -16.00 24.63 40.02
C THR A 37 -14.84 23.64 40.17
N LEU A 38 -15.03 22.59 40.97
CA LEU A 38 -14.07 21.51 41.21
C LEU A 38 -14.64 20.19 40.67
N PHE A 39 -13.81 19.45 39.94
CA PHE A 39 -14.19 18.16 39.35
C PHE A 39 -13.24 17.07 39.85
N HIS A 40 -13.77 15.87 40.05
CA HIS A 40 -12.95 14.68 40.25
C HIS A 40 -12.47 14.17 38.89
N VAL A 41 -11.18 13.89 38.77
CA VAL A 41 -10.59 13.30 37.56
C VAL A 41 -10.47 11.80 37.78
N PHE A 42 -11.18 11.04 36.97
CA PHE A 42 -11.03 9.59 36.88
C PHE A 42 -10.14 9.26 35.69
N GLU A 43 -9.12 8.44 35.95
CA GLU A 43 -8.20 7.98 34.91
C GLU A 43 -8.48 6.51 34.59
N LEU A 44 -8.62 6.19 33.32
CA LEU A 44 -8.87 4.85 32.82
C LEU A 44 -7.97 4.61 31.61
N THR A 45 -7.35 3.44 31.53
CA THR A 45 -6.67 3.00 30.31
C THR A 45 -7.46 1.85 29.69
N ARG A 46 -7.80 1.97 28.40
CA ARG A 46 -8.47 0.91 27.63
C ARG A 46 -7.69 0.60 26.36
N PRO A 47 -7.24 -0.64 26.15
CA PRO A 47 -6.61 -1.03 24.90
C PRO A 47 -7.66 -1.12 23.79
N LEU A 48 -7.35 -0.53 22.64
CA LEU A 48 -8.10 -0.67 21.41
C LEU A 48 -7.38 -1.70 20.52
N PRO A 49 -8.04 -2.80 20.13
CA PRO A 49 -7.38 -3.86 19.38
C PRO A 49 -7.09 -3.43 17.93
N MET A 50 -6.19 -4.18 17.29
CA MET A 50 -5.67 -3.87 15.95
C MET A 50 -6.79 -3.70 14.91
N PHE A 51 -7.78 -4.59 14.90
CA PHE A 51 -8.90 -4.58 13.94
C PHE A 51 -10.17 -4.01 14.59
N SER A 52 -10.06 -2.85 15.24
CA SER A 52 -11.19 -2.18 15.90
C SER A 52 -12.24 -1.60 14.95
N MET A 53 -11.89 -1.35 13.69
CA MET A 53 -12.80 -0.75 12.70
C MET A 53 -13.57 -1.78 11.87
N TYR A 54 -13.66 -3.02 12.36
CA TYR A 54 -14.28 -4.14 11.68
C TYR A 54 -15.41 -4.68 12.54
N MET A 55 -16.64 -4.51 12.06
CA MET A 55 -17.85 -4.97 12.76
C MET A 55 -18.20 -6.38 12.28
N MET A 56 -18.39 -7.30 13.22
CA MET A 56 -18.87 -8.65 12.88
C MET A 56 -20.32 -8.61 12.42
N ILE A 57 -20.63 -9.34 11.35
CA ILE A 57 -21.98 -9.51 10.81
C ILE A 57 -22.34 -10.99 10.83
N GLU A 58 -23.53 -11.31 11.34
CA GLU A 58 -24.04 -12.68 11.44
C GLU A 58 -24.59 -13.20 10.11
N ASN A 59 -25.07 -12.31 9.24
CA ASN A 59 -25.65 -12.67 7.95
C ASN A 59 -24.56 -12.99 6.91
N ALA A 60 -24.75 -14.09 6.18
CA ALA A 60 -23.95 -14.41 5.01
C ALA A 60 -24.12 -13.28 3.96
N PRO A 61 -23.02 -12.78 3.38
CA PRO A 61 -23.09 -11.69 2.42
C PRO A 61 -23.72 -12.14 1.10
N ASP A 62 -24.54 -11.28 0.48
CA ASP A 62 -25.12 -11.52 -0.86
C ASP A 62 -24.05 -11.61 -1.98
N GLN A 63 -22.88 -11.02 -1.75
CA GLN A 63 -21.72 -11.06 -2.64
C GLN A 63 -20.44 -11.23 -1.83
N GLU A 64 -19.69 -12.28 -2.14
CA GLU A 64 -18.36 -12.52 -1.59
C GLU A 64 -17.31 -11.65 -2.33
N PRO A 65 -16.26 -11.18 -1.64
CA PRO A 65 -15.11 -10.54 -2.27
C PRO A 65 -14.49 -11.42 -3.34
N LYS A 66 -13.96 -10.81 -4.40
CA LYS A 66 -13.26 -11.55 -5.46
C LYS A 66 -11.84 -11.92 -5.05
N GLY A 67 -11.22 -11.07 -4.24
CA GLY A 67 -9.89 -11.30 -3.69
C GLY A 67 -9.91 -12.36 -2.59
N PHE A 68 -8.96 -13.30 -2.65
CA PHE A 68 -8.79 -14.31 -1.61
C PHE A 68 -7.35 -14.74 -1.42
N VAL A 69 -7.05 -15.24 -0.22
CA VAL A 69 -5.79 -15.88 0.14
C VAL A 69 -6.09 -17.15 0.90
N THR A 70 -5.48 -18.25 0.47
CA THR A 70 -5.55 -19.56 1.11
C THR A 70 -4.18 -20.01 1.58
N PHE A 71 -4.18 -20.68 2.73
CA PHE A 71 -2.99 -21.31 3.29
C PHE A 71 -3.38 -22.41 4.26
N TYR A 72 -2.41 -23.23 4.65
CA TYR A 72 -2.61 -24.33 5.59
C TYR A 72 -1.88 -24.03 6.90
N LEU A 73 -2.58 -24.16 8.03
CA LEU A 73 -2.01 -24.15 9.36
C LEU A 73 -2.31 -25.47 10.07
N ASN A 74 -1.29 -26.05 10.69
CA ASN A 74 -1.47 -27.17 11.61
C ASN A 74 -1.83 -26.66 13.02
N GLU A 75 -2.91 -25.89 13.11
CA GLU A 75 -3.39 -25.29 14.36
C GLU A 75 -4.84 -25.66 14.64
N ARG A 76 -5.22 -25.61 15.91
CA ARG A 76 -6.59 -25.95 16.34
C ARG A 76 -7.50 -24.74 16.18
N ILE A 77 -8.73 -24.96 15.71
CA ILE A 77 -9.77 -23.92 15.56
C ILE A 77 -9.92 -23.04 16.82
N PRO A 78 -9.92 -23.57 18.06
CA PRO A 78 -9.95 -22.75 19.28
C PRO A 78 -8.85 -21.71 19.41
N ARG A 79 -7.64 -21.95 18.89
CA ARG A 79 -6.56 -20.96 18.93
C ARG A 79 -6.76 -19.84 17.91
N ALA A 80 -7.28 -20.17 16.72
CA ALA A 80 -7.69 -19.16 15.73
C ALA A 80 -8.87 -18.31 16.26
N LEU A 81 -9.80 -18.92 16.98
CA LEU A 81 -10.89 -18.22 17.68
C LEU A 81 -10.38 -17.27 18.76
N ALA A 82 -9.43 -17.72 19.59
CA ALA A 82 -8.80 -16.87 20.59
C ALA A 82 -8.11 -15.65 19.96
N TRP A 83 -7.48 -15.82 18.79
CA TRP A 83 -6.93 -14.71 18.03
C TRP A 83 -8.01 -13.72 17.57
N ILE A 84 -9.16 -14.20 17.05
CA ILE A 84 -10.27 -13.35 16.63
C ILE A 84 -10.81 -12.55 17.83
N ASN A 85 -11.13 -13.24 18.93
CA ASN A 85 -11.68 -12.61 20.14
C ASN A 85 -10.71 -11.58 20.76
N HIS A 86 -9.40 -11.73 20.57
CA HIS A 86 -8.41 -10.78 21.07
C HIS A 86 -8.19 -9.56 20.14
N ASN A 87 -8.25 -9.76 18.82
CA ASN A 87 -7.84 -8.73 17.85
C ASN A 87 -9.02 -7.95 17.21
N PHE A 88 -10.27 -8.37 17.44
CA PHE A 88 -11.47 -7.69 16.97
C PHE A 88 -12.35 -7.21 18.13
N LEU A 89 -13.13 -6.16 17.88
CA LEU A 89 -14.14 -5.68 18.82
C LEU A 89 -15.45 -6.45 18.61
N LEU A 90 -15.67 -7.48 19.41
CA LEU A 90 -16.90 -8.29 19.38
C LEU A 90 -17.84 -7.89 20.52
N ALA A 91 -19.14 -7.89 20.26
CA ALA A 91 -20.14 -7.61 21.30
C ALA A 91 -20.26 -8.75 22.32
N GLN A 92 -20.02 -9.99 21.87
CA GLN A 92 -19.93 -11.21 22.68
C GLN A 92 -18.80 -12.07 22.11
N GLU A 93 -18.18 -12.89 22.95
CA GLU A 93 -17.15 -13.83 22.48
C GLU A 93 -17.73 -14.74 21.41
N TYR A 94 -17.04 -14.84 20.28
CA TYR A 94 -17.50 -15.68 19.20
C TYR A 94 -17.16 -17.15 19.51
N ALA A 95 -18.18 -17.98 19.63
CA ALA A 95 -18.09 -19.42 19.83
C ALA A 95 -18.86 -20.15 18.71
N PRO A 96 -18.18 -20.78 17.74
CA PRO A 96 -18.85 -21.46 16.65
C PRO A 96 -19.52 -22.75 17.14
N THR A 97 -20.77 -22.95 16.74
CA THR A 97 -21.55 -24.17 17.01
C THR A 97 -21.13 -25.36 16.13
N ALA A 98 -20.53 -25.08 14.98
CA ALA A 98 -20.08 -26.06 13.99
C ALA A 98 -18.56 -26.29 14.07
N PRO A 99 -18.04 -27.42 13.56
CA PRO A 99 -16.61 -27.69 13.52
C PRO A 99 -15.89 -26.89 12.41
N SER A 100 -16.44 -25.76 11.99
CA SER A 100 -15.83 -24.87 10.99
C SER A 100 -15.95 -23.44 11.47
N LEU A 101 -14.88 -22.66 11.31
CA LEU A 101 -14.89 -21.23 11.56
C LEU A 101 -15.40 -20.52 10.30
N TYR A 102 -16.43 -19.69 10.46
CA TYR A 102 -16.89 -18.78 9.42
C TYR A 102 -17.29 -17.47 10.07
N VAL A 103 -16.52 -16.42 9.82
CA VAL A 103 -16.81 -15.08 10.36
C VAL A 103 -16.73 -14.06 9.24
N THR A 104 -17.73 -13.19 9.19
CA THR A 104 -17.79 -12.07 8.26
C THR A 104 -17.67 -10.77 9.04
N PHE A 105 -16.78 -9.90 8.58
CA PHE A 105 -16.58 -8.56 9.10
C PHE A 105 -16.86 -7.51 8.02
N LEU A 106 -17.44 -6.39 8.43
CA LEU A 106 -17.60 -5.19 7.62
C LEU A 106 -16.67 -4.10 8.13
N ALA A 107 -15.84 -3.58 7.24
CA ALA A 107 -14.96 -2.47 7.51
C ALA A 107 -15.76 -1.17 7.52
N ILE A 108 -15.79 -0.49 8.68
CA ILE A 108 -16.56 0.73 8.89
C ILE A 108 -15.99 1.91 8.06
N ARG A 109 -14.71 1.83 7.65
CA ARG A 109 -14.03 2.91 6.92
C ARG A 109 -14.43 3.04 5.45
N ASN A 110 -14.65 1.91 4.78
CA ASN A 110 -14.76 1.83 3.32
C ASN A 110 -15.84 0.85 2.85
N ASP A 111 -16.64 0.30 3.77
CA ASP A 111 -17.71 -0.66 3.50
C ASP A 111 -17.23 -1.97 2.82
N THR A 112 -15.93 -2.25 2.92
CA THR A 112 -15.35 -3.50 2.39
C THR A 112 -15.59 -4.65 3.35
N ARG A 113 -15.65 -5.86 2.79
CA ARG A 113 -15.90 -7.09 3.55
C ARG A 113 -14.61 -7.87 3.75
N LEU A 114 -14.50 -8.48 4.92
CA LEU A 114 -13.46 -9.42 5.29
C LEU A 114 -14.13 -10.71 5.77
N ILE A 115 -13.90 -11.81 5.07
CA ILE A 115 -14.44 -13.12 5.45
C ILE A 115 -13.27 -14.02 5.83
N ILE A 116 -13.35 -14.64 7.01
CA ILE A 116 -12.35 -15.58 7.50
C ILE A 116 -13.01 -16.94 7.66
N LYS A 117 -12.52 -17.92 6.91
CA LYS A 117 -12.99 -19.31 6.93
C LYS A 117 -11.87 -20.24 7.37
N MET A 118 -12.12 -21.16 8.29
CA MET A 118 -11.19 -22.25 8.63
C MET A 118 -11.92 -23.59 8.60
N GLN A 119 -11.36 -24.51 7.82
CA GLN A 119 -11.83 -25.88 7.68
C GLN A 119 -11.11 -26.82 8.65
N ASN A 120 -11.72 -27.97 8.94
CA ASN A 120 -11.15 -29.02 9.81
C ASN A 120 -9.81 -29.60 9.32
N ASN A 121 -9.53 -29.51 8.03
CA ASN A 121 -8.27 -29.96 7.43
C ASN A 121 -7.10 -28.98 7.69
N GLY A 122 -7.32 -27.89 8.45
CA GLY A 122 -6.33 -26.85 8.72
C GLY A 122 -6.21 -25.80 7.62
N GLN A 123 -7.03 -25.86 6.56
CA GLN A 123 -7.06 -24.84 5.52
C GLN A 123 -7.77 -23.59 6.04
N ILE A 124 -7.09 -22.45 5.92
CA ILE A 124 -7.64 -21.13 6.20
C ILE A 124 -7.78 -20.35 4.89
N THR A 125 -8.94 -19.74 4.70
CA THR A 125 -9.25 -18.88 3.56
C THR A 125 -9.66 -17.52 4.08
N ILE A 126 -8.92 -16.49 3.70
CA ILE A 126 -9.24 -15.09 3.94
C ILE A 126 -9.73 -14.49 2.63
N GLN A 127 -10.97 -14.04 2.58
CA GLN A 127 -11.53 -13.33 1.42
C GLN A 127 -11.65 -11.84 1.73
N THR A 128 -11.00 -11.03 0.90
CA THR A 128 -11.06 -9.57 0.95
C THR A 128 -10.50 -9.01 -0.36
N ASP A 129 -11.02 -7.89 -0.82
CA ASP A 129 -10.49 -7.22 -2.02
C ASP A 129 -9.25 -6.36 -1.72
N ASP A 130 -8.96 -6.11 -0.44
CA ASP A 130 -7.78 -5.35 0.00
C ASP A 130 -6.60 -6.28 0.34
N MET A 131 -5.57 -6.26 -0.51
CA MET A 131 -4.36 -7.06 -0.33
C MET A 131 -3.58 -6.67 0.94
N GLU A 132 -3.62 -5.41 1.34
CA GLU A 132 -2.92 -4.92 2.54
C GLU A 132 -3.59 -5.43 3.81
N LEU A 133 -4.93 -5.40 3.85
CA LEU A 133 -5.71 -5.98 4.94
C LEU A 133 -5.46 -7.48 5.08
N ALA A 134 -5.49 -8.23 3.97
CA ALA A 134 -5.17 -9.65 3.97
C ALA A 134 -3.78 -9.91 4.55
N GLY A 135 -2.79 -9.11 4.16
CA GLY A 135 -1.44 -9.16 4.71
C GLY A 135 -1.42 -8.92 6.22
N ASN A 136 -2.05 -7.85 6.71
CA ASN A 136 -2.07 -7.51 8.13
C ASN A 136 -2.75 -8.60 8.98
N VAL A 137 -3.84 -9.20 8.49
CA VAL A 137 -4.51 -10.33 9.13
C VAL A 137 -3.58 -11.54 9.21
N ILE A 138 -2.92 -11.91 8.12
CA ILE A 138 -1.99 -13.05 8.10
C ILE A 138 -0.80 -12.80 9.05
N GLN A 139 -0.19 -11.62 8.98
CA GLN A 139 0.97 -11.27 9.83
C GLN A 139 0.61 -11.29 11.32
N SER A 140 -0.53 -10.73 11.69
CA SER A 140 -0.98 -10.70 13.10
C SER A 140 -1.36 -12.10 13.60
N MET A 141 -2.00 -12.91 12.75
CA MET A 141 -2.33 -14.30 13.06
C MET A 141 -1.07 -15.16 13.26
N CYS A 142 -0.09 -15.07 12.36
CA CYS A 142 1.18 -15.79 12.50
C CYS A 142 1.95 -15.39 13.77
N LYS A 143 1.98 -14.10 14.09
CA LYS A 143 2.61 -13.59 15.33
C LYS A 143 1.92 -14.11 16.60
N PHE A 144 0.60 -14.16 16.61
CA PHE A 144 -0.15 -14.63 17.78
C PHE A 144 -0.05 -16.13 17.99
N LEU A 145 -0.02 -16.91 16.89
CA LEU A 145 0.09 -18.35 16.95
C LEU A 145 1.52 -18.86 17.14
N ASN A 146 2.53 -17.97 17.04
CA ASN A 146 3.97 -18.27 17.03
C ASN A 146 4.38 -19.20 15.89
N ILE A 147 3.98 -18.86 14.66
CA ILE A 147 4.35 -19.58 13.44
C ILE A 147 5.59 -18.93 12.84
N ASP A 148 6.64 -19.71 12.58
CA ASP A 148 7.91 -19.18 12.03
C ASP A 148 7.84 -18.90 10.53
N ASP A 149 7.24 -19.81 9.76
CA ASP A 149 7.21 -19.77 8.30
C ASP A 149 5.82 -20.09 7.76
N LEU A 150 5.31 -19.26 6.84
CA LEU A 150 4.04 -19.50 6.16
C LEU A 150 4.12 -19.16 4.68
N GLN A 151 3.78 -20.14 3.84
CA GLN A 151 3.53 -19.96 2.42
C GLN A 151 2.03 -19.80 2.18
N THR A 152 1.68 -18.90 1.26
CA THR A 152 0.29 -18.58 0.92
C THR A 152 0.09 -18.55 -0.58
N THR A 153 -1.13 -18.90 -0.99
CA THR A 153 -1.62 -18.80 -2.36
C THR A 153 -2.78 -17.82 -2.38
N GLY A 154 -2.71 -16.78 -3.20
CA GLY A 154 -3.75 -15.76 -3.24
C GLY A 154 -4.04 -15.28 -4.65
N ASP A 155 -5.27 -14.83 -4.88
CA ASP A 155 -5.65 -14.19 -6.13
C ASP A 155 -6.36 -12.87 -5.83
N PHE A 156 -5.86 -11.79 -6.42
CA PHE A 156 -6.39 -10.43 -6.29
C PHE A 156 -6.54 -9.84 -7.69
N PRO A 157 -7.60 -10.19 -8.44
CA PRO A 157 -7.69 -9.87 -9.87
C PRO A 157 -7.57 -8.37 -10.16
N HIS A 158 -8.20 -7.53 -9.34
CA HIS A 158 -8.17 -6.08 -9.52
C HIS A 158 -6.76 -5.48 -9.33
N GLU A 159 -6.06 -5.86 -8.26
CA GLU A 159 -4.68 -5.38 -8.03
C GLU A 159 -3.71 -5.90 -9.09
N LEU A 160 -3.92 -7.13 -9.59
CA LEU A 160 -3.08 -7.70 -10.65
C LEU A 160 -3.29 -7.02 -12.00
N GLU A 161 -4.50 -6.61 -12.34
CA GLU A 161 -4.76 -5.79 -13.53
C GLU A 161 -4.10 -4.41 -13.45
N ILE A 162 -4.18 -3.76 -12.29
CA ILE A 162 -3.49 -2.47 -12.04
C ILE A 162 -1.98 -2.65 -12.21
N LEU A 163 -1.44 -3.75 -11.68
CA LEU A 163 -0.02 -4.08 -11.81
C LEU A 163 0.38 -4.25 -13.27
N GLN A 164 -0.39 -4.97 -14.09
CA GLN A 164 -0.12 -5.12 -15.53
C GLN A 164 -0.05 -3.77 -16.24
N LYS A 165 -1.05 -2.90 -16.02
CA LYS A 165 -1.07 -1.55 -16.61
C LYS A 165 0.15 -0.74 -16.21
N LEU A 166 0.53 -0.82 -14.94
CA LEU A 166 1.68 -0.11 -14.39
C LEU A 166 3.01 -0.57 -14.99
N PHE A 167 3.16 -1.86 -15.33
CA PHE A 167 4.34 -2.34 -16.06
C PHE A 167 4.44 -1.74 -17.47
N SER A 168 3.34 -1.76 -18.22
CA SER A 168 3.30 -1.17 -19.57
C SER A 168 3.64 0.32 -19.53
N GLU A 169 3.07 1.07 -18.59
CA GLU A 169 3.35 2.50 -18.44
C GLU A 169 4.79 2.80 -18.00
N ILE A 170 5.41 1.94 -17.18
CA ILE A 170 6.82 2.08 -16.79
C ILE A 170 7.72 1.90 -18.01
N GLU A 171 7.42 0.93 -18.87
CA GLU A 171 8.17 0.67 -20.10
C GLU A 171 8.10 1.87 -21.05
N GLU A 172 6.91 2.44 -21.26
CA GLU A 172 6.71 3.66 -22.06
C GLU A 172 7.55 4.84 -21.53
N TYR A 173 7.55 5.08 -20.22
CA TYR A 173 8.35 6.14 -19.63
C TYR A 173 9.85 5.90 -19.72
N GLN A 174 10.30 4.65 -19.63
CA GLN A 174 11.70 4.30 -19.82
C GLN A 174 12.16 4.58 -21.26
N ILE A 175 11.36 4.20 -22.26
CA ILE A 175 11.62 4.49 -23.67
C ILE A 175 11.64 6.01 -23.90
N ALA A 176 10.64 6.74 -23.41
CA ALA A 176 10.57 8.19 -23.53
C ALA A 176 11.79 8.88 -22.88
N ARG A 177 12.23 8.40 -21.72
CA ARG A 177 13.42 8.91 -21.03
C ARG A 177 14.70 8.67 -21.84
N GLN A 178 14.85 7.49 -22.45
CA GLN A 178 16.00 7.18 -23.30
C GLN A 178 16.04 8.10 -24.53
N ARG A 179 14.89 8.31 -25.18
CA ARG A 179 14.76 9.21 -26.32
C ARG A 179 15.14 10.65 -25.97
N ILE A 180 14.54 11.23 -24.92
CA ILE A 180 14.85 12.60 -24.47
C ILE A 180 16.35 12.73 -24.11
N SER A 181 16.94 11.69 -23.51
CA SER A 181 18.37 11.70 -23.16
C SER A 181 19.27 11.69 -24.41
N SER A 182 18.87 10.99 -25.47
CA SER A 182 19.56 11.01 -26.76
C SER A 182 19.47 12.39 -27.42
N ASP A 183 18.26 12.96 -27.50
CA ASP A 183 18.02 14.27 -28.12
C ASP A 183 18.79 15.38 -27.40
N MET A 184 18.83 15.35 -26.06
CA MET A 184 19.62 16.30 -25.26
C MET A 184 21.14 16.17 -25.48
N ALA A 185 21.64 14.95 -25.69
CA ALA A 185 23.05 14.72 -25.98
C ALA A 185 23.41 15.26 -27.38
N GLU A 186 22.55 15.06 -28.36
CA GLU A 186 22.71 15.62 -29.71
C GLU A 186 22.68 17.16 -29.67
N HIS A 187 21.70 17.76 -29.00
CA HIS A 187 21.66 19.21 -28.78
C HIS A 187 22.94 19.72 -28.12
N SER A 188 23.47 19.03 -27.10
CA SER A 188 24.72 19.42 -26.43
C SER A 188 25.93 19.40 -27.37
N ASN A 189 25.99 18.43 -28.30
CA ASN A 189 27.02 18.38 -29.32
C ASN A 189 26.89 19.52 -30.34
N ILE A 190 25.66 19.86 -30.73
CA ILE A 190 25.38 20.98 -31.64
C ILE A 190 25.74 22.32 -30.99
N ILE A 191 25.45 22.53 -29.70
CA ILE A 191 25.86 23.74 -28.96
C ILE A 191 27.37 23.92 -29.02
N ARG A 192 28.15 22.85 -28.78
CA ARG A 192 29.62 22.90 -28.86
C ARG A 192 30.09 23.31 -30.26
N SER A 193 29.47 22.76 -31.31
CA SER A 193 29.75 23.14 -32.70
C SER A 193 29.44 24.61 -33.00
N PHE A 194 28.28 25.12 -32.56
CA PHE A 194 27.91 26.52 -32.76
C PHE A 194 28.82 27.47 -31.97
N LEU A 195 29.25 27.09 -30.77
CA LEU A 195 30.19 27.86 -29.97
C LEU A 195 31.54 28.04 -30.69
N ILE A 196 32.09 26.95 -31.24
CA ILE A 196 33.34 26.99 -32.00
C ILE A 196 33.18 27.89 -33.24
N ARG A 197 32.10 27.70 -34.01
CA ARG A 197 31.83 28.52 -35.21
C ARG A 197 31.59 30.00 -34.91
N ALA A 198 30.95 30.31 -33.78
CA ALA A 198 30.75 31.69 -33.34
C ALA A 198 32.09 32.35 -32.96
N GLU A 199 32.98 31.60 -32.31
CA GLU A 199 34.31 32.09 -31.93
C GLU A 199 35.22 32.29 -33.16
N ASP A 200 35.20 31.37 -34.12
CA ASP A 200 35.94 31.52 -35.39
C ASP A 200 35.48 32.77 -36.16
N ALA A 201 34.16 32.99 -36.27
CA ALA A 201 33.60 34.18 -36.92
C ALA A 201 33.99 35.47 -36.18
N ARG A 202 34.06 35.42 -34.84
CA ARG A 202 34.52 36.54 -34.00
C ARG A 202 35.99 36.86 -34.27
N LEU A 203 36.85 35.85 -34.38
CA LEU A 203 38.28 36.02 -34.67
C LEU A 203 38.52 36.59 -36.07
N LEU A 204 37.69 36.22 -37.06
CA LEU A 204 37.76 36.72 -38.43
C LEU A 204 37.10 38.10 -38.64
N GLY A 205 36.43 38.65 -37.62
CA GLY A 205 35.74 39.94 -37.69
C GLY A 205 34.39 39.92 -38.44
N ASP A 206 33.84 38.74 -38.77
CA ASP A 206 32.53 38.61 -39.42
C ASP A 206 31.39 38.65 -38.39
N ILE A 207 30.93 39.88 -38.11
CA ILE A 207 29.85 40.16 -37.16
C ILE A 207 28.50 39.57 -37.61
N SER A 208 28.27 39.41 -38.91
CA SER A 208 27.00 38.90 -39.44
C SER A 208 26.85 37.41 -39.16
N CYS A 209 27.89 36.62 -39.43
CA CYS A 209 27.91 35.20 -39.11
C CYS A 209 27.94 34.94 -37.60
N MET A 210 28.66 35.77 -36.83
CA MET A 210 28.67 35.70 -35.37
C MET A 210 27.26 35.84 -34.78
N LYS A 211 26.51 36.88 -35.19
CA LYS A 211 25.14 37.11 -34.72
C LYS A 211 24.20 35.94 -35.05
N ARG A 212 24.30 35.38 -36.26
CA ARG A 212 23.49 34.23 -36.67
C ARG A 212 23.73 33.02 -35.77
N ASN A 213 25.00 32.66 -35.57
CA ASN A 213 25.35 31.51 -34.71
C ASN A 213 24.90 31.71 -33.25
N TYR A 214 24.94 32.94 -32.72
CA TYR A 214 24.42 33.22 -31.38
C TYR A 214 22.89 33.15 -31.28
N ILE A 215 22.16 33.56 -32.33
CA ILE A 215 20.70 33.40 -32.39
C ILE A 215 20.34 31.91 -32.41
N ASP A 216 21.04 31.12 -33.24
CA ASP A 216 20.82 29.68 -33.31
C ASP A 216 21.15 28.98 -31.98
N LEU A 217 22.23 29.40 -31.31
CA LEU A 217 22.60 28.92 -29.97
C LEU A 217 21.53 29.26 -28.93
N LEU A 218 20.98 30.49 -28.97
CA LEU A 218 19.91 30.91 -28.06
C LEU A 218 18.64 30.06 -28.26
N ASN A 219 18.24 29.82 -29.51
CA ASN A 219 17.09 28.97 -29.83
C ASN A 219 17.30 27.54 -29.31
N LEU A 220 18.47 26.96 -29.59
CA LEU A 220 18.80 25.61 -29.17
C LEU A 220 18.91 25.46 -27.64
N ASN A 221 19.34 26.52 -26.94
CA ASN A 221 19.34 26.57 -25.49
C ASN A 221 17.91 26.63 -24.90
N ARG A 222 17.00 27.38 -25.54
CA ARG A 222 15.57 27.38 -25.14
C ARG A 222 14.94 26.00 -25.32
N ASP A 223 15.23 25.33 -26.44
CA ASP A 223 14.75 23.98 -26.70
C ASP A 223 15.31 22.97 -25.69
N LEU A 224 16.60 23.09 -25.34
CA LEU A 224 17.23 22.25 -24.33
C LEU A 224 16.63 22.46 -22.94
N ILE A 225 16.33 23.70 -22.54
CA ILE A 225 15.62 24.01 -21.29
C ILE A 225 14.21 23.39 -21.30
N HIS A 226 13.51 23.47 -22.43
CA HIS A 226 12.19 22.84 -22.58
C HIS A 226 12.26 21.32 -22.46
N GLY A 227 13.19 20.68 -23.18
CA GLY A 227 13.44 19.24 -23.10
C GLY A 227 13.85 18.80 -21.69
N TYR A 228 14.66 19.59 -20.99
CA TYR A 228 15.02 19.34 -19.59
C TYR A 228 13.80 19.35 -18.67
N LYS A 229 12.88 20.32 -18.84
CA LYS A 229 11.62 20.35 -18.06
C LYS A 229 10.77 19.11 -18.30
N ILE A 230 10.59 18.70 -19.57
CA ILE A 230 9.87 17.47 -19.91
C ILE A 230 10.54 16.25 -19.26
N ARG A 231 11.87 16.18 -19.28
CA ARG A 231 12.63 15.10 -18.65
C ARG A 231 12.39 15.04 -17.14
N CYS A 232 12.37 16.18 -16.46
CA CYS A 232 12.08 16.25 -15.02
C CYS A 232 10.67 15.74 -14.72
N THR A 233 9.65 16.22 -15.42
CA THR A 233 8.27 15.76 -15.25
C THR A 233 8.14 14.25 -15.51
N ASN A 234 8.72 13.77 -16.60
CA ASN A 234 8.73 12.34 -16.93
C ASN A 234 9.42 11.51 -15.82
N HIS A 235 10.57 11.98 -15.33
CA HIS A 235 11.28 11.31 -14.24
C HIS A 235 10.48 11.27 -12.94
N GLU A 236 9.79 12.34 -12.58
CA GLU A 236 8.95 12.39 -11.38
C GLU A 236 7.79 11.39 -11.45
N GLU A 237 7.09 11.31 -12.58
CA GLU A 237 5.99 10.35 -12.80
C GLU A 237 6.50 8.90 -12.79
N LEU A 238 7.61 8.63 -13.46
CA LEU A 238 8.27 7.32 -13.42
C LEU A 238 8.62 6.92 -11.98
N MET A 239 9.16 7.85 -11.17
CA MET A 239 9.50 7.59 -9.78
C MET A 239 8.27 7.34 -8.90
N LYS A 240 7.13 8.00 -9.17
CA LYS A 240 5.85 7.70 -8.50
C LYS A 240 5.40 6.27 -8.81
N LYS A 241 5.41 5.86 -10.08
CA LYS A 241 5.02 4.49 -10.50
C LYS A 241 5.96 3.42 -9.94
N LEU A 242 7.27 3.66 -9.93
CA LEU A 242 8.25 2.76 -9.33
C LEU A 242 8.07 2.62 -7.81
N ARG A 243 7.71 3.70 -7.09
CA ARG A 243 7.38 3.60 -5.66
C ARG A 243 6.14 2.74 -5.43
N TYR A 244 5.10 2.93 -6.23
CA TYR A 244 3.89 2.13 -6.15
C TYR A 244 4.15 0.64 -6.48
N LEU A 245 4.96 0.35 -7.51
CA LEU A 245 5.40 -1.03 -7.81
C LEU A 245 6.10 -1.67 -6.61
N ASN A 246 7.02 -0.93 -5.97
CA ASN A 246 7.71 -1.43 -4.79
C ASN A 246 6.75 -1.66 -3.61
N GLN A 247 5.76 -0.79 -3.41
CA GLN A 247 4.72 -0.99 -2.41
C GLN A 247 3.92 -2.26 -2.69
N MET A 248 3.54 -2.53 -3.95
CA MET A 248 2.86 -3.78 -4.33
C MET A 248 3.70 -5.02 -4.07
N VAL A 249 5.01 -4.97 -4.34
CA VAL A 249 5.93 -6.06 -3.98
C VAL A 249 5.98 -6.28 -2.47
N GLN A 250 5.94 -5.20 -1.66
CA GLN A 250 5.87 -5.33 -0.20
C GLN A 250 4.53 -5.91 0.26
N LYS A 251 3.40 -5.50 -0.32
CA LYS A 251 2.08 -6.06 -0.03
C LYS A 251 2.05 -7.57 -0.32
N ALA A 252 2.51 -7.98 -1.51
CA ALA A 252 2.64 -9.38 -1.88
C ALA A 252 3.60 -10.17 -0.96
N GLY A 253 4.66 -9.54 -0.47
CA GLY A 253 5.56 -10.12 0.53
C GLY A 253 4.88 -10.30 1.89
N ASN A 254 4.06 -9.34 2.32
CA ASN A 254 3.32 -9.38 3.58
C ASN A 254 2.18 -10.42 3.60
N LEU A 255 1.76 -10.94 2.46
CA LEU A 255 0.89 -12.11 2.40
C LEU A 255 1.57 -13.39 2.91
N ARG A 256 2.88 -13.39 3.14
CA ARG A 256 3.69 -14.54 3.57
C ARG A 256 4.44 -14.24 4.85
N PHE A 257 4.82 -15.27 5.60
CA PHE A 257 5.52 -15.12 6.87
C PHE A 257 6.87 -15.85 6.85
N GLY A 258 7.84 -15.33 7.60
CA GLY A 258 9.17 -15.93 7.72
C GLY A 258 9.99 -15.92 6.44
N LYS A 259 10.67 -17.02 6.15
CA LYS A 259 11.57 -17.16 4.98
C LYS A 259 10.86 -16.94 3.65
N TYR A 260 9.58 -17.32 3.56
CA TYR A 260 8.78 -17.22 2.33
C TYR A 260 8.52 -15.77 1.92
N LYS A 261 8.48 -14.84 2.88
CA LYS A 261 8.40 -13.40 2.59
C LYS A 261 9.65 -12.92 1.87
N THR A 262 10.84 -13.26 2.38
CA THR A 262 12.11 -12.86 1.77
C THR A 262 12.29 -13.47 0.38
N ILE A 263 11.94 -14.75 0.22
CA ILE A 263 12.00 -15.46 -1.07
C ILE A 263 11.08 -14.77 -2.10
N ALA A 264 9.82 -14.49 -1.73
CA ALA A 264 8.86 -13.85 -2.63
C ALA A 264 9.33 -12.45 -3.06
N ILE A 265 9.86 -11.64 -2.14
CA ILE A 265 10.39 -10.30 -2.47
C ILE A 265 11.57 -10.41 -3.45
N ASN A 266 12.48 -11.36 -3.22
CA ASN A 266 13.64 -11.56 -4.10
C ASN A 266 13.22 -12.04 -5.49
N GLN A 267 12.26 -12.96 -5.57
CA GLN A 267 11.69 -13.43 -6.85
C GLN A 267 10.95 -12.31 -7.59
N CYS A 268 10.16 -11.49 -6.88
CA CYS A 268 9.50 -10.34 -7.49
C CYS A 268 10.53 -9.34 -8.05
N ARG A 269 11.60 -9.06 -7.31
CA ARG A 269 12.71 -8.20 -7.79
C ARG A 269 13.43 -8.79 -8.99
N ALA A 270 13.65 -10.11 -9.02
CA ALA A 270 14.24 -10.80 -10.16
C ALA A 270 13.33 -10.72 -11.39
N ALA A 271 12.01 -10.90 -11.23
CA ALA A 271 11.03 -10.78 -12.30
C ALA A 271 10.95 -9.34 -12.86
N ILE A 272 11.04 -8.32 -12.00
CA ILE A 272 11.14 -6.91 -12.41
C ILE A 272 12.42 -6.70 -13.24
N LYS A 273 13.56 -7.23 -12.79
CA LYS A 273 14.84 -7.10 -13.52
C LYS A 273 14.81 -7.82 -14.88
N ALA A 274 14.10 -8.93 -14.97
CA ALA A 274 13.90 -9.69 -16.21
C ALA A 274 12.78 -9.12 -17.11
N ASN A 275 12.14 -8.00 -16.72
CA ASN A 275 10.99 -7.39 -17.39
C ASN A 275 9.84 -8.37 -17.70
N ASN A 276 9.60 -9.35 -16.82
CA ASN A 276 8.58 -10.38 -17.04
C ASN A 276 7.37 -10.18 -16.11
N ALA A 277 6.38 -9.45 -16.60
CA ALA A 277 5.14 -9.17 -15.87
C ALA A 277 4.33 -10.45 -15.55
N GLN A 278 4.33 -11.44 -16.44
CA GLN A 278 3.59 -12.69 -16.23
C GLN A 278 4.21 -13.53 -15.10
N LEU A 279 5.54 -13.62 -15.07
CA LEU A 279 6.28 -14.28 -14.00
C LEU A 279 6.04 -13.61 -12.65
N LEU A 280 5.99 -12.28 -12.63
CA LEU A 280 5.71 -11.52 -11.41
C LEU A 280 4.29 -11.82 -10.89
N ILE A 281 3.28 -11.81 -11.77
CA ILE A 281 1.89 -12.14 -11.39
C ILE A 281 1.81 -13.56 -10.84
N LYS A 282 2.44 -14.53 -11.52
CA LYS A 282 2.50 -15.92 -11.04
C LYS A 282 3.17 -16.00 -9.67
N THR A 283 4.30 -15.32 -9.49
CA THR A 283 5.03 -15.27 -8.21
C THR A 283 4.16 -14.68 -7.10
N ILE A 284 3.39 -13.62 -7.38
CA ILE A 284 2.47 -13.04 -6.41
C ILE A 284 1.38 -14.06 -6.04
N LYS A 285 0.81 -14.74 -7.03
CA LYS A 285 -0.27 -15.73 -6.81
C LYS A 285 0.16 -16.97 -6.03
N THR A 286 1.24 -17.63 -6.44
CA THR A 286 1.62 -18.96 -5.90
C THR A 286 2.82 -18.92 -4.95
N GLY A 287 3.61 -17.85 -4.96
CA GLY A 287 4.83 -17.74 -4.15
C GLY A 287 5.98 -18.62 -4.64
N SER A 288 5.83 -19.21 -5.84
CA SER A 288 6.84 -20.04 -6.50
C SER A 288 6.77 -19.84 -8.01
N VAL A 289 7.94 -19.97 -8.66
CA VAL A 289 8.10 -20.01 -10.12
C VAL A 289 7.39 -21.23 -10.70
#